data_AF-A0A9X9HUP6-F1
#
_entry.id   AF-A0A9X9HUP6-F1
#
_cell.length_a   1.000
_cell.length_b   1.000
_cell.length_c   1.000
_cell.angle_alpha   90.00
_cell.angle_beta   90.00
_cell.angle_gamma   90.00
#
_symmetry.space_group_name_H-M   'P 1'
#
loop_
_entity.id
_entity.type
_entity.pdbx_description
1 polymer ?
#
loop_
_entity_poly.entity_id
_entity_poly.type
_entity_poly.pdbx_seq_one_letter_code
_entity_poly.pdbx_strand_id
1 'polypeptide(L)'
;MSKVKTEILGPAISDFLKYEATPLTRVAIAAPQGTKAGTFVSWKFRNENKLLALTDETDGKVIVQPHNCIINLNRCSDDAIRDGMSRSSADVIEQLNKDGDPYSIVYVVNRTVKPNGDTL
;
A
#
# COMPACT_ATOMS: atom_id res chain seq x y z
N MET A 1 31.19 -21.45 11.96
CA MET A 1 30.99 -19.99 11.92
C MET A 1 29.51 -19.72 11.74
N SER A 2 28.81 -19.32 12.80
CA SER A 2 27.40 -18.93 12.70
C SER A 2 27.30 -17.65 11.87
N LYS A 3 26.53 -17.67 10.78
CA LYS A 3 26.19 -16.46 10.04
C LYS A 3 25.52 -15.50 11.02
N VAL A 4 26.12 -14.34 11.24
CA VAL A 4 25.45 -13.22 11.91
C VAL A 4 24.24 -12.89 11.03
N LYS A 5 23.04 -13.23 11.51
CA LYS A 5 21.80 -12.83 10.87
C LYS A 5 21.68 -11.33 11.14
N THR A 6 22.07 -10.52 10.17
CA THR A 6 21.82 -9.07 10.24
C THR A 6 20.32 -8.89 10.35
N GLU A 7 19.81 -8.58 11.54
CA GLU A 7 18.42 -8.19 11.73
C GLU A 7 18.25 -6.82 11.10
N ILE A 8 17.83 -6.83 9.84
CA ILE A 8 17.35 -5.62 9.19
C ILE A 8 15.98 -5.38 9.80
N LEU A 9 15.85 -4.31 10.60
CA LEU A 9 14.54 -3.81 11.02
C LEU A 9 13.68 -3.68 9.77
N GLY A 10 12.54 -4.36 9.75
CA GLY A 10 11.59 -4.30 8.63
C GLY A 10 11.08 -2.88 8.40
N PRO A 11 10.39 -2.63 7.27
CA PRO A 11 9.84 -1.32 6.96
C PRO A 11 8.98 -0.79 8.11
N ALA A 12 9.18 0.49 8.46
CA ALA A 12 8.35 1.15 9.45
C ALA A 12 7.11 1.76 8.78
N ILE A 13 6.05 2.01 9.56
CA ILE A 13 4.84 2.68 9.04
C ILE A 13 5.20 4.03 8.36
N SER A 14 6.16 4.77 8.91
CA SER A 14 6.63 6.06 8.37
C SER A 14 7.34 5.96 7.03
N ASP A 15 7.78 4.77 6.60
CA ASP A 15 8.30 4.58 5.25
C ASP A 15 7.20 4.80 4.21
N PHE A 16 5.96 4.41 4.53
CA PHE A 16 4.79 4.51 3.66
C PHE A 16 3.92 5.72 4.02
N LEU A 17 3.49 5.86 5.27
CA LEU A 17 2.57 6.89 5.69
C LEU A 17 3.32 8.20 6.01
N LYS A 18 3.25 9.17 5.12
CA LYS A 18 3.95 10.47 5.28
C LYS A 18 3.13 11.51 6.02
N TYR A 19 1.82 11.40 5.92
CA TYR A 19 0.89 12.25 6.64
C TYR A 19 -0.40 11.48 6.92
N GLU A 20 -1.00 11.76 8.06
CA GLU A 20 -2.37 11.39 8.39
C GLU A 20 -2.97 12.48 9.28
N ALA A 21 -4.27 12.70 9.18
CA ALA A 21 -4.96 13.62 10.08
C ALA A 21 -4.97 13.12 11.54
N THR A 22 -5.08 11.80 11.75
CA THR A 22 -5.03 11.18 13.08
C THR A 22 -4.65 9.69 13.02
N PRO A 23 -3.82 9.18 13.94
CA PRO A 23 -3.57 7.74 14.07
C PRO A 23 -4.80 6.93 14.51
N LEU A 24 -5.82 7.57 15.09
CA LEU A 24 -7.01 6.90 15.64
C LEU A 24 -7.90 6.27 14.57
N THR A 25 -7.77 6.69 13.30
CA THR A 25 -8.51 6.12 12.18
C THR A 25 -7.81 4.90 11.58
N ARG A 26 -6.60 4.57 12.03
CA ARG A 26 -5.93 3.34 11.61
C ARG A 26 -6.71 2.13 12.08
N VAL A 27 -6.85 1.14 11.21
CA VAL A 27 -7.62 -0.07 11.50
C VAL A 27 -6.80 -1.31 11.16
N ALA A 28 -6.94 -2.33 12.01
CA ALA A 28 -6.44 -3.67 11.71
C ALA A 28 -7.48 -4.42 10.88
N ILE A 29 -7.13 -4.82 9.68
CA ILE A 29 -8.02 -5.53 8.76
C ILE A 29 -7.47 -6.91 8.44
N ALA A 30 -8.36 -7.85 8.12
CA ALA A 30 -7.95 -9.20 7.74
C ALA A 30 -7.12 -9.17 6.44
N ALA A 31 -6.04 -9.97 6.41
CA ALA A 31 -5.18 -10.12 5.24
C ALA A 31 -4.71 -11.58 5.11
N PRO A 32 -4.37 -12.06 3.89
CA PRO A 32 -3.75 -13.36 3.69
C PRO A 32 -2.45 -13.50 4.49
N GLN A 33 -2.18 -14.70 5.01
CA GLN A 33 -0.96 -14.99 5.75
C GLN A 33 0.28 -14.66 4.92
N GLY A 34 1.25 -13.98 5.53
CA GLY A 34 2.50 -13.59 4.89
C GLY A 34 2.41 -12.32 4.02
N THR A 35 1.26 -11.62 4.03
CA THR A 35 1.14 -10.29 3.43
C THR A 35 2.19 -9.35 4.01
N LYS A 36 2.86 -8.57 3.15
CA LYS A 36 3.96 -7.67 3.53
C LYS A 36 3.54 -6.21 3.50
N ALA A 37 4.16 -5.39 4.35
CA ALA A 37 4.00 -3.94 4.28
C ALA A 37 4.33 -3.44 2.86
N GLY A 38 3.55 -2.47 2.38
CA GLY A 38 3.69 -1.95 1.01
C GLY A 38 2.95 -2.74 -0.06
N THR A 39 2.10 -3.70 0.32
CA THR A 39 1.17 -4.39 -0.59
C THR A 39 -0.25 -3.84 -0.46
N PHE A 40 -1.03 -3.89 -1.54
CA PHE A 40 -2.42 -3.45 -1.51
C PHE A 40 -3.35 -4.59 -1.11
N VAL A 41 -4.24 -4.30 -0.17
CA VAL A 41 -5.21 -5.25 0.41
C VAL A 41 -6.62 -4.74 0.23
N SER A 42 -7.54 -5.66 -0.07
CA SER A 42 -8.97 -5.35 -0.19
C SER A 42 -9.60 -5.20 1.18
N TRP A 43 -10.55 -4.27 1.30
CA TRP A 43 -11.34 -4.08 2.52
C TRP A 43 -12.81 -3.93 2.17
N LYS A 44 -13.70 -4.61 2.90
CA LYS A 44 -15.13 -4.67 2.56
C LYS A 44 -15.84 -3.31 2.48
N PHE A 45 -15.26 -2.27 3.07
CA PHE A 45 -15.80 -0.90 3.05
C PHE A 45 -15.20 -0.03 1.93
N ARG A 46 -14.48 -0.64 0.98
CA ARG A 46 -13.78 0.06 -0.13
C ARG A 46 -14.33 -0.28 -1.51
N ASN A 47 -15.43 -1.01 -1.62
CA ASN A 47 -15.90 -1.54 -2.90
C ASN A 47 -14.74 -2.26 -3.62
N GLU A 48 -14.36 -1.82 -4.81
CA GLU A 48 -13.24 -2.35 -5.60
C GLU A 48 -11.88 -1.74 -5.23
N ASN A 49 -11.86 -0.63 -4.48
CA ASN A 49 -10.64 0.08 -4.13
C ASN A 49 -9.87 -0.69 -3.04
N LYS A 50 -8.54 -0.56 -3.06
CA LYS A 50 -7.66 -1.22 -2.09
C LYS A 50 -6.97 -0.21 -1.20
N LEU A 51 -6.41 -0.70 -0.10
CA LEU A 51 -5.63 0.08 0.85
C LEU A 51 -4.21 -0.48 0.93
N LEU A 52 -3.22 0.39 1.14
CA LEU A 52 -1.86 -0.06 1.37
C LEU A 52 -1.71 -0.62 2.79
N ALA A 53 -1.21 -1.85 2.92
CA ALA A 53 -0.78 -2.42 4.19
C ALA A 53 0.43 -1.63 4.72
N LEU A 54 0.29 -1.04 5.91
CA LEU A 54 1.34 -0.26 6.57
C LEU A 54 2.28 -1.13 7.41
N THR A 55 1.89 -2.38 7.68
CA THR A 55 2.65 -3.36 8.43
C THR A 55 2.67 -4.69 7.68
N ASP A 56 3.63 -5.54 8.03
CA ASP A 56 3.52 -6.96 7.73
C ASP A 56 2.28 -7.54 8.43
N GLU A 57 1.78 -8.63 7.87
CA GLU A 57 0.70 -9.39 8.48
C GLU A 57 1.16 -10.02 9.79
N THR A 58 0.32 -9.91 10.81
CA THR A 58 0.46 -10.58 12.10
C THR A 58 -0.92 -11.00 12.58
N ASP A 59 -1.08 -12.25 12.98
CA ASP A 59 -2.34 -12.85 13.45
C ASP A 59 -3.52 -12.68 12.46
N GLY A 60 -3.23 -12.82 11.17
CA GLY A 60 -4.15 -12.70 10.05
C GLY A 60 -4.54 -11.25 9.74
N LYS A 61 -3.81 -10.25 10.25
CA LYS A 61 -4.18 -8.83 10.09
C LYS A 61 -3.01 -7.93 9.70
N VAL A 62 -3.35 -6.86 8.98
CA VAL A 62 -2.44 -5.73 8.70
C VAL A 62 -3.06 -4.42 9.16
N ILE A 63 -2.23 -3.45 9.50
CA ILE A 63 -2.70 -2.08 9.78
C ILE A 63 -2.81 -1.30 8.48
N VAL A 64 -3.90 -0.55 8.31
CA VAL A 64 -4.11 0.40 7.20
C VAL A 64 -4.54 1.76 7.73
N GLN A 65 -4.27 2.84 6.98
CA GLN A 65 -4.84 4.17 7.23
C GLN A 65 -5.89 4.47 6.15
N PRO A 66 -7.19 4.31 6.45
CA PRO A 66 -8.24 4.47 5.46
C PRO A 66 -8.54 5.94 5.10
N HIS A 67 -8.23 6.94 5.91
CA HIS A 67 -8.73 8.29 5.62
C HIS A 67 -7.67 9.38 5.78
N ASN A 68 -7.82 10.44 4.98
CA ASN A 68 -7.13 11.73 5.14
C ASN A 68 -5.61 11.55 5.31
N CYS A 69 -4.97 10.90 4.35
CA CYS A 69 -3.57 10.51 4.45
C CYS A 69 -2.80 10.65 3.14
N ILE A 70 -1.47 10.73 3.26
CA ILE A 70 -0.54 10.70 2.14
C ILE A 70 0.32 9.45 2.26
N ILE A 71 0.26 8.62 1.23
CA ILE A 71 0.95 7.33 1.14
C ILE A 71 2.07 7.43 0.10
N ASN A 72 3.30 7.17 0.54
CA ASN A 72 4.50 7.11 -0.28
C ASN A 72 4.78 5.68 -0.70
N LEU A 73 4.80 5.46 -2.01
CA LEU A 73 4.96 4.16 -2.65
C LEU A 73 6.40 3.88 -3.08
N ASN A 74 7.38 4.73 -2.74
CA ASN A 74 8.77 4.55 -3.14
C ASN A 74 9.39 3.23 -2.64
N ARG A 75 8.87 2.67 -1.56
CA ARG A 75 9.31 1.38 -0.99
C ARG A 75 8.50 0.18 -1.50
N CYS A 76 7.40 0.40 -2.22
CA CYS A 76 6.59 -0.67 -2.82
C CYS A 76 7.27 -1.19 -4.09
N SER A 77 7.00 -2.43 -4.50
CA SER A 77 7.36 -2.89 -5.85
C SER A 77 6.39 -2.33 -6.88
N ASP A 78 6.82 -2.23 -8.14
CA ASP A 78 5.95 -1.74 -9.21
C ASP A 78 4.74 -2.66 -9.45
N ASP A 79 4.92 -3.98 -9.28
CA ASP A 79 3.82 -4.96 -9.31
C ASP A 79 2.78 -4.67 -8.21
N ALA A 80 3.23 -4.47 -6.97
CA ALA A 80 2.33 -4.18 -5.86
C ALA A 80 1.56 -2.87 -6.07
N ILE A 81 2.20 -1.85 -6.65
CA ILE A 81 1.55 -0.58 -6.99
C ILE A 81 0.45 -0.81 -8.05
N ARG A 82 0.74 -1.57 -9.10
CA ARG A 82 -0.24 -1.88 -10.15
C ARG A 82 -1.42 -2.69 -9.62
N ASP A 83 -1.15 -3.67 -8.77
CA ASP A 83 -2.18 -4.48 -8.12
C ASP A 83 -3.13 -3.66 -7.24
N GLY A 84 -2.71 -2.47 -6.82
CA GLY A 84 -3.54 -1.54 -6.03
C GLY A 84 -4.67 -0.89 -6.80
N MET A 85 -4.57 -0.80 -8.13
CA MET A 85 -5.59 -0.13 -8.95
C MET A 85 -6.90 -0.91 -8.96
N SER A 86 -8.02 -0.19 -8.89
CA SER A 86 -9.36 -0.75 -9.09
C SER A 86 -9.58 -1.25 -10.52
N ARG A 87 -8.89 -0.64 -11.49
CA ARG A 87 -8.98 -0.96 -12.93
C ARG A 87 -7.67 -0.62 -13.66
N SER A 88 -7.45 -1.24 -14.81
CA SER A 88 -6.29 -0.94 -15.66
C SER A 88 -6.31 0.51 -16.17
N SER A 89 -5.14 1.13 -16.26
CA SER A 89 -4.93 2.50 -16.72
C SER A 89 -3.53 2.65 -17.31
N ALA A 90 -3.39 3.52 -18.33
CA ALA A 90 -2.08 3.89 -18.87
C ALA A 90 -1.25 4.72 -17.86
N ASP A 91 -1.93 5.48 -16.98
CA ASP A 91 -1.32 6.17 -15.85
C ASP A 91 -1.76 5.49 -14.54
N VAL A 92 -0.84 4.73 -13.96
CA VAL A 92 -1.05 3.93 -12.75
C VAL A 92 -1.30 4.82 -11.53
N ILE A 93 -0.55 5.90 -11.40
CA ILE A 93 -0.59 6.77 -10.21
C ILE A 93 -1.79 7.70 -10.26
N GLU A 94 -2.16 8.18 -11.45
CA GLU A 94 -3.42 8.91 -11.62
C GLU A 94 -4.62 8.04 -11.25
N GLN A 95 -4.65 6.76 -11.67
CA GLN A 95 -5.75 5.86 -11.34
C GLN A 95 -5.80 5.53 -9.84
N LEU A 96 -4.66 5.27 -9.19
CA LEU A 96 -4.61 5.08 -7.73
C LEU A 96 -5.11 6.31 -6.98
N ASN A 97 -4.76 7.53 -7.43
CA ASN A 97 -5.27 8.76 -6.82
C ASN A 97 -6.77 8.93 -7.04
N LYS A 98 -7.32 8.54 -8.20
CA LYS A 98 -8.79 8.47 -8.41
C LYS A 98 -9.46 7.48 -7.45
N ASP A 99 -8.82 6.34 -7.17
CA ASP A 99 -9.33 5.36 -6.21
C ASP A 99 -9.24 5.85 -4.76
N GLY A 100 -8.28 6.73 -4.46
CA GLY A 100 -8.06 7.34 -3.15
C GLY A 100 -8.90 8.59 -2.86
N ASP A 101 -9.29 9.34 -3.90
CA ASP A 101 -9.96 10.64 -3.81
C ASP A 101 -11.23 10.65 -2.94
N PRO A 102 -12.16 9.67 -3.05
CA PRO A 102 -13.36 9.63 -2.20
C PRO A 102 -13.08 9.52 -0.70
N TYR A 103 -11.84 9.24 -0.32
CA TYR A 103 -11.39 9.00 1.04
C TYR A 103 -10.28 9.98 1.47
N SER A 104 -9.99 10.99 0.65
CA SER A 104 -8.91 11.95 0.86
C SER A 104 -7.55 11.28 1.02
N ILE A 105 -7.27 10.26 0.21
CA ILE A 105 -5.96 9.59 0.17
C ILE A 105 -5.20 10.02 -1.08
N VAL A 106 -3.97 10.47 -0.89
CA VAL A 106 -3.05 10.78 -2.00
C VAL A 106 -1.89 9.79 -2.00
N TYR A 107 -1.65 9.19 -3.16
CA TYR A 107 -0.51 8.30 -3.41
C TYR A 107 0.59 9.06 -4.15
N VAL A 108 1.81 8.99 -3.62
CA VAL A 108 3.00 9.64 -4.19
C VAL A 108 4.11 8.63 -4.45
N VAL A 109 4.81 8.80 -5.57
CA VAL A 109 5.98 8.01 -5.96
C VAL A 109 6.93 8.87 -6.77
N ASN A 110 8.23 8.71 -6.56
CA ASN A 110 9.30 9.50 -7.19
C ASN A 110 9.96 8.73 -8.34
N ARG A 111 9.22 7.83 -8.98
CA ARG A 111 9.64 7.09 -10.16
C ARG A 111 8.45 6.77 -11.05
N THR A 112 8.70 6.54 -12.32
CA THR A 112 7.68 6.08 -13.27
C THR A 112 7.30 4.63 -12.98
N VAL A 113 6.02 4.37 -12.75
CA VAL A 113 5.46 3.02 -12.69
C VAL A 113 4.78 2.75 -14.03
N LYS A 114 5.40 1.92 -14.86
CA LYS A 114 4.80 1.54 -16.14
C LYS A 114 3.53 0.73 -15.89
N PRO A 115 2.46 0.91 -16.67
CA PRO A 115 1.33 -0.03 -16.65
C PRO A 115 1.83 -1.43 -17.02
N ASN A 116 1.04 -2.46 -16.72
CA ASN A 116 1.34 -3.79 -17.25
C ASN A 116 1.46 -3.64 -18.76
N GLY A 117 2.63 -3.99 -19.32
CA GLY A 117 2.79 -4.00 -20.75
C GLY A 117 1.81 -5.02 -21.29
N ASP A 118 0.95 -4.61 -22.22
CA ASP A 118 0.46 -5.56 -23.21
C ASP A 118 1.73 -6.17 -23.82
N THR A 119 2.06 -7.39 -23.41
CA THR A 119 2.76 -8.30 -24.30
C THR A 119 1.85 -8.45 -25.51
N LEU A 120 2.11 -7.63 -26.52
CA LEU A 120 1.67 -7.81 -27.90
C LEU A 120 1.93 -9.25 -28.36
#